data_AF-A0A7J7FAY3-F1
#
_entry.id   AF-A0A7J7FAY3-F1
#
_cell.length_a   1.000
_cell.length_b   1.000
_cell.length_c   1.000
_cell.angle_alpha   90.00
_cell.angle_beta   90.00
_cell.angle_gamma   90.00
#
_symmetry.space_group_name_H-M   'P 1'
#
loop_
_entity.id
_entity.type
_entity.pdbx_description
1 polymer ?
#
loop_
_entity_poly.entity_id
_entity_poly.type
_entity_poly.pdbx_seq_one_letter_code
_entity_poly.pdbx_strand_id
1 'polypeptide(L)'
;MGEGCQHWASSGNTYWGQFVLGEPQGHGIMQYKAGGRYKGELSHGVREGHGCLVDQDGQVYQGAFHNNKRHGRGHMVFLNGDKYDGNWVRDQRQGHGVLCRADGSTYQVHP
;
A
#
# COMPACT_ATOMS: atom_id res chain seq x y z
N MET A 1 23.78 -3.89 -2.92
CA MET A 1 22.46 -4.08 -2.27
C MET A 1 22.63 -5.18 -1.25
N GLY A 2 22.18 -4.95 -0.02
CA GLY A 2 22.18 -5.97 1.04
C GLY A 2 20.75 -6.26 1.47
N GLU A 3 20.49 -7.47 1.95
CA GLU A 3 19.25 -7.80 2.62
C GLU A 3 19.44 -7.71 4.13
N GLY A 4 18.41 -7.30 4.87
CA GLY A 4 18.52 -7.15 6.31
C GLY A 4 17.19 -6.96 7.02
N CYS A 5 17.30 -6.69 8.32
CA CYS A 5 16.19 -6.34 9.19
C CYS A 5 16.53 -5.02 9.90
N GLN A 6 15.60 -4.07 9.89
CA GLN A 6 15.71 -2.82 10.65
C GLN A 6 14.52 -2.68 11.58
N HIS A 7 14.79 -2.36 12.84
CA HIS A 7 13.79 -2.00 13.83
C HIS A 7 14.01 -0.54 14.27
N TRP A 8 12.98 0.29 14.15
CA TRP A 8 13.06 1.68 14.60
C TRP A 8 12.48 1.80 16.00
N ALA A 9 13.31 2.03 17.02
CA ALA A 9 12.84 2.14 18.40
C ALA A 9 11.84 3.31 18.62
N SER A 10 11.95 4.39 17.83
CA SER A 10 11.10 5.58 17.94
C SER A 10 9.65 5.33 17.50
N SER A 11 9.45 4.62 16.39
CA SER A 11 8.12 4.26 15.87
C SER A 11 7.67 2.85 16.30
N GLY A 12 8.63 1.99 16.66
CA GLY A 12 8.46 0.57 16.88
C GLY A 12 8.22 -0.25 15.60
N ASN A 13 8.38 0.35 14.42
CA ASN A 13 8.20 -0.35 13.15
C ASN A 13 9.36 -1.31 12.90
N THR A 14 9.10 -2.34 12.11
CA THR A 14 10.12 -3.30 11.68
C THR A 14 10.05 -3.50 10.17
N TYR A 15 11.21 -3.49 9.52
CA TYR A 15 11.35 -3.72 8.10
C TYR A 15 12.27 -4.90 7.84
N TRP A 16 11.91 -5.72 6.85
CA TRP A 16 12.74 -6.79 6.30
C TRP A 16 12.81 -6.62 4.79
N GLY A 17 14.01 -6.59 4.23
CA GLY A 17 14.16 -6.50 2.79
C GLY A 17 15.47 -5.87 2.38
N GLN A 18 15.43 -5.21 1.22
CA GLN A 18 16.60 -4.65 0.56
C GLN A 18 17.00 -3.29 1.15
N PHE A 19 18.31 -3.07 1.20
CA PHE A 19 18.95 -1.84 1.65
C PHE A 19 20.01 -1.34 0.67
N VAL A 20 20.10 -0.02 0.55
CA VAL A 20 21.18 0.71 -0.14
C VAL A 20 21.66 1.82 0.78
N LEU A 21 22.97 1.87 1.05
CA LEU A 21 23.60 2.84 1.97
C LEU A 21 22.96 2.87 3.38
N GLY A 22 22.46 1.73 3.84
CA GLY A 22 21.80 1.61 5.15
C GLY A 22 20.34 2.06 5.18
N GLU A 23 19.78 2.51 4.05
CA GLU A 23 18.38 2.90 3.93
C GLU A 23 17.54 1.80 3.25
N PRO A 24 16.30 1.54 3.72
CA PRO A 24 15.35 0.66 3.04
C PRO A 24 15.10 1.13 1.60
N GLN A 25 15.46 0.29 0.63
CA GLN A 25 15.47 0.60 -0.80
C GLN A 25 15.21 -0.69 -1.58
N GLY A 26 14.29 -0.66 -2.55
CA GLY A 26 13.86 -1.84 -3.30
C GLY A 26 12.72 -2.58 -2.60
N HIS A 27 12.67 -3.90 -2.72
CA HIS A 27 11.56 -4.70 -2.23
C HIS A 27 11.74 -5.09 -0.76
N GLY A 28 10.64 -5.03 0.00
CA GLY A 28 10.63 -5.54 1.36
C GLY A 28 9.24 -5.58 1.98
N ILE A 29 9.24 -5.85 3.27
CA ILE A 29 8.06 -5.95 4.14
C ILE A 29 8.25 -4.98 5.29
N MET A 30 7.31 -4.05 5.45
CA MET A 30 7.21 -3.16 6.60
C MET A 30 6.05 -3.62 7.49
N GLN A 31 6.34 -3.89 8.77
CA GLN A 31 5.35 -4.13 9.81
C GLN A 31 5.25 -2.86 10.67
N TYR A 32 4.07 -2.29 10.75
CA TYR A 32 3.83 -1.08 11.52
C TYR A 32 3.39 -1.43 12.94
N LYS A 33 3.95 -0.76 13.95
CA LYS A 33 3.55 -0.96 15.35
C LYS A 33 2.10 -0.54 15.60
N ALA A 34 1.63 0.49 14.91
CA ALA A 34 0.25 0.96 14.97
C ALA A 34 -0.76 -0.06 14.40
N GLY A 35 -0.29 -1.13 13.76
CA GLY A 35 -1.11 -2.08 13.02
C GLY A 35 -0.93 -1.90 11.51
N GLY A 36 -1.26 -2.95 10.77
CA GLY A 36 -1.06 -3.00 9.33
C GLY A 36 0.34 -3.45 8.91
N ARG A 37 0.45 -3.80 7.63
CA ARG A 37 1.65 -4.35 7.01
C ARG A 37 1.71 -3.93 5.55
N TYR A 38 2.88 -3.52 5.09
CA TYR A 38 3.16 -3.25 3.69
C TYR A 38 4.13 -4.29 3.14
N LYS A 39 3.89 -4.76 1.92
CA LYS A 39 4.83 -5.56 1.13
C LYS A 39 4.92 -4.95 -0.25
N GLY A 40 6.11 -4.52 -0.66
CA GLY A 40 6.30 -3.89 -1.96
C GLY A 40 7.61 -3.14 -2.04
N GLU A 41 7.63 -2.19 -2.96
CA GLU A 41 8.79 -1.35 -3.24
C GLU A 41 8.88 -0.15 -2.28
N LEU A 42 10.11 0.14 -1.84
CA LEU A 42 10.45 1.34 -1.11
C LEU A 42 11.59 2.08 -1.82
N SER A 43 11.56 3.40 -1.74
CA SER A 43 12.67 4.27 -2.12
C SER A 43 12.92 5.24 -0.98
N HIS A 44 14.16 5.35 -0.50
CA HIS A 44 14.50 6.21 0.65
C HIS A 44 13.57 6.03 1.87
N GLY A 45 13.20 4.78 2.17
CA GLY A 45 12.31 4.45 3.28
C GLY A 45 10.84 4.82 3.10
N VAL A 46 10.43 5.39 1.97
CA VAL A 46 9.01 5.63 1.65
C VAL A 46 8.49 4.60 0.65
N ARG A 47 7.20 4.26 0.75
CA ARG A 47 6.54 3.38 -0.23
C ARG A 47 6.47 4.08 -1.57
N GLU A 48 6.96 3.39 -2.58
CA GLU A 48 7.01 3.81 -3.98
C GLU A 48 6.69 2.62 -4.88
N GLY A 49 6.56 2.85 -6.19
CA GLY A 49 6.37 1.75 -7.15
C GLY A 49 5.11 0.95 -6.85
N HIS A 50 5.19 -0.38 -6.85
CA HIS A 50 4.04 -1.24 -6.58
C HIS A 50 4.12 -1.95 -5.22
N GLY A 51 2.96 -2.14 -4.59
CA GLY A 51 2.90 -2.90 -3.35
C GLY A 51 1.49 -3.30 -2.92
N CYS A 52 1.45 -4.00 -1.79
CA CYS A 52 0.26 -4.44 -1.09
C CYS A 52 0.32 -3.88 0.35
N LEU A 53 -0.67 -3.07 0.72
CA LEU A 53 -0.86 -2.54 2.06
C LEU A 53 -2.10 -3.18 2.67
N VAL A 54 -1.92 -3.83 3.82
CA VAL A 54 -2.99 -4.10 4.77
C VAL A 54 -2.93 -3.01 5.82
N ASP A 55 -3.99 -2.22 5.99
CA ASP A 55 -4.02 -1.20 7.03
C ASP A 55 -4.37 -1.80 8.41
N GLN A 56 -4.43 -0.94 9.43
CA GLN A 56 -4.74 -1.36 10.80
C GLN A 56 -6.17 -1.93 10.95
N ASP A 57 -7.08 -1.56 10.05
CA ASP A 57 -8.49 -1.97 10.06
C ASP A 57 -8.71 -3.23 9.22
N GLY A 58 -7.66 -3.77 8.60
CA GLY A 58 -7.71 -4.97 7.75
C GLY A 58 -8.11 -4.70 6.30
N GLN A 59 -8.24 -3.44 5.89
CA GLN A 59 -8.49 -3.08 4.50
C GLN A 59 -7.23 -3.36 3.68
N VAL A 60 -7.41 -3.83 2.44
CA VAL A 60 -6.30 -4.23 1.58
C VAL A 60 -6.25 -3.37 0.35
N TYR A 61 -5.13 -2.69 0.12
CA TYR A 61 -4.83 -2.02 -1.13
C TYR A 61 -3.69 -2.73 -1.85
N GLN A 62 -3.88 -3.05 -3.12
CA GLN A 62 -2.83 -3.54 -4.00
C GLN A 62 -2.76 -2.65 -5.24
N GLY A 63 -1.63 -2.00 -5.46
CA GLY A 63 -1.51 -1.05 -6.57
C GLY A 63 -0.24 -0.24 -6.49
N ALA A 64 -0.24 0.86 -7.23
CA ALA A 64 0.87 1.78 -7.25
C ALA A 64 0.85 2.77 -6.07
N PHE A 65 2.05 3.12 -5.63
CA PHE A 65 2.34 4.05 -4.56
C PHE A 65 3.27 5.13 -5.06
N HIS A 66 3.09 6.34 -4.54
CA HIS A 66 4.00 7.45 -4.72
C HIS A 66 4.04 8.29 -3.45
N ASN A 67 5.24 8.52 -2.92
CA ASN A 67 5.48 9.26 -1.68
C ASN A 67 4.57 8.80 -0.52
N ASN A 68 4.58 7.49 -0.23
CA ASN A 68 3.75 6.86 0.80
C ASN A 68 2.23 6.88 0.55
N LYS A 69 1.74 7.38 -0.59
CA LYS A 69 0.31 7.48 -0.89
C LYS A 69 -0.06 6.56 -2.03
N ARG A 70 -1.30 6.07 -2.04
CA ARG A 70 -1.86 5.36 -3.21
C ARG A 70 -1.89 6.32 -4.40
N HIS A 71 -1.34 5.89 -5.52
CA HIS A 71 -1.20 6.72 -6.71
C HIS A 71 -1.17 5.84 -7.97
N GLY A 72 -1.88 6.20 -9.04
CA GLY A 72 -2.01 5.38 -10.24
C GLY A 72 -3.09 4.30 -10.12
N ARG A 73 -2.97 3.22 -10.88
CA ARG A 73 -3.93 2.09 -10.85
C ARG A 73 -3.79 1.29 -9.56
N GLY A 74 -4.92 0.90 -8.98
CA GLY A 74 -4.94 -0.01 -7.84
C GLY A 74 -6.30 -0.61 -7.52
N HIS A 75 -6.25 -1.73 -6.83
CA HIS A 75 -7.37 -2.48 -6.30
C HIS A 75 -7.46 -2.31 -4.78
N MET A 76 -8.64 -2.01 -4.27
CA MET A 76 -8.92 -1.84 -2.85
C MET A 76 -10.02 -2.80 -2.43
N VAL A 77 -9.81 -3.52 -1.33
CA VAL A 77 -10.82 -4.31 -0.63
C VAL A 77 -11.08 -3.62 0.70
N PHE A 78 -12.30 -3.12 0.86
CA PHE A 78 -12.75 -2.47 2.07
C PHE A 78 -13.18 -3.51 3.11
N LEU A 79 -13.18 -3.12 4.38
CA LEU A 79 -13.56 -3.99 5.49
C LEU A 79 -15.00 -4.51 5.37
N ASN A 80 -15.90 -3.71 4.79
CA ASN A 80 -17.29 -4.09 4.54
C ASN A 80 -17.46 -5.11 3.39
N GLY A 81 -16.37 -5.53 2.74
CA GLY A 81 -16.38 -6.45 1.60
C GLY A 81 -16.49 -5.78 0.23
N ASP A 82 -16.71 -4.46 0.19
CA ASP A 82 -16.70 -3.71 -1.07
C ASP A 82 -15.31 -3.75 -1.71
N LYS A 83 -15.28 -3.67 -3.03
CA LYS A 83 -14.06 -3.69 -3.82
C LYS A 83 -14.06 -2.55 -4.81
N TYR A 84 -12.96 -1.82 -4.89
CA TYR A 84 -12.78 -0.79 -5.89
C TYR A 84 -11.56 -1.08 -6.75
N ASP A 85 -11.73 -1.10 -8.06
CA ASP A 85 -10.66 -1.17 -9.05
C ASP A 85 -10.64 0.12 -9.86
N GLY A 86 -9.59 0.92 -9.78
CA GLY A 86 -9.58 2.22 -10.46
C GLY A 86 -8.31 3.02 -10.26
N ASN A 87 -8.36 4.29 -10.64
CA ASN A 87 -7.24 5.20 -10.48
C ASN A 87 -7.27 5.90 -9.11
N TRP A 88 -6.08 6.18 -8.60
CA TRP A 88 -5.84 6.80 -7.32
C TRP A 88 -4.89 7.97 -7.51
N VAL A 89 -5.14 9.07 -6.82
CA VAL A 89 -4.21 10.20 -6.74
C VAL A 89 -4.17 10.69 -5.31
N ARG A 90 -3.00 10.53 -4.66
CA ARG A 90 -2.75 10.98 -3.30
C ARG A 90 -3.80 10.46 -2.30
N ASP A 91 -4.03 9.13 -2.33
CA ASP A 91 -5.01 8.40 -1.52
C ASP A 91 -6.49 8.64 -1.84
N GLN A 92 -6.80 9.46 -2.84
CA GLN A 92 -8.17 9.69 -3.29
C GLN A 92 -8.45 8.86 -4.55
N ARG A 93 -9.63 8.23 -4.60
CA ARG A 93 -10.14 7.61 -5.82
C ARG A 93 -10.39 8.73 -6.85
N GLN A 94 -9.90 8.57 -8.07
CA GLN A 94 -10.06 9.56 -9.13
C GLN A 94 -10.36 8.88 -10.46
N GLY A 95 -11.10 9.55 -11.34
CA GLY A 95 -11.34 9.11 -12.70
C GLY A 95 -12.15 7.81 -12.77
N HIS A 96 -11.87 7.00 -13.79
CA HIS A 96 -12.60 5.77 -14.03
C HIS A 96 -12.25 4.68 -13.02
N GLY A 97 -13.28 4.01 -12.50
CA GLY A 97 -13.13 2.80 -11.70
C GLY A 97 -14.40 1.98 -11.62
N VAL A 98 -14.30 0.77 -11.10
CA VAL A 98 -15.42 -0.13 -10.85
C VAL A 98 -15.50 -0.38 -9.36
N LEU A 99 -16.63 -0.02 -8.75
CA LEU A 99 -16.97 -0.38 -7.38
C LEU A 99 -17.90 -1.60 -7.41
N CYS A 100 -17.43 -2.73 -6.89
CA CYS A 100 -18.24 -3.91 -6.63
C CYS A 100 -18.60 -3.91 -5.15
N ARG A 101 -19.89 -3.87 -4.81
CA ARG A 101 -20.33 -3.97 -3.42
C ARG A 101 -20.26 -5.41 -2.93
N ALA A 102 -20.26 -5.59 -1.61
CA ALA A 102 -20.30 -6.91 -0.99
C ALA A 102 -21.51 -7.77 -1.42
N ASP A 103 -22.63 -7.14 -1.81
CA ASP A 103 -23.83 -7.80 -2.35
C ASP A 103 -23.68 -8.28 -3.81
N GLY A 104 -22.54 -8.01 -4.45
CA GLY A 104 -22.25 -8.36 -5.85
C GLY A 104 -22.70 -7.31 -6.87
N SER A 105 -23.40 -6.24 -6.47
CA SER A 105 -23.75 -5.15 -7.38
C SER A 105 -22.51 -4.37 -7.82
N THR A 106 -22.47 -3.96 -9.08
CA THR A 106 -21.33 -3.25 -9.66
C THR A 106 -21.73 -1.87 -10.16
N TYR A 107 -20.87 -0.89 -9.91
CA TYR A 107 -21.06 0.50 -10.30
C TYR A 107 -19.81 0.99 -11.01
N GLN A 108 -19.98 1.54 -12.22
CA GLN A 108 -18.89 2.25 -12.90
C GLN A 108 -18.85 3.68 -12.36
N VAL A 109 -17.69 4.06 -11.83
CA VAL A 109 -17.36 5.43 -11.45
C VAL A 109 -16.74 6.08 -12.67
N HIS A 110 -17.32 7.18 -13.12
CA HIS A 110 -16.78 8.05 -14.16
C HIS A 110 -16.24 9.34 -13.50
N PRO A 111 -15.26 10.03 -14.13
CA PRO A 111 -14.67 11.27 -13.63
C PRO A 111 -15.68 12.38 -13.33
#